data_AF-A0A8K0LER3-F1
#
_entry.id   AF-A0A8K0LER3-F1
#
_cell.length_a   1.000
_cell.length_b   1.000
_cell.length_c   1.000
_cell.angle_alpha   90.00
_cell.angle_beta   90.00
_cell.angle_gamma   90.00
#
_symmetry.space_group_name_H-M   'P 1'
#
loop_
_entity.id
_entity.type
_entity.pdbx_description
1 polymer ?
#
loop_
_entity_poly.entity_id
_entity_poly.type
_entity_poly.pdbx_seq_one_letter_code
_entity_poly.pdbx_strand_id
1 'polypeptide(L)'
;MAHNLALCQVLVRKAVQAGAKALFLPEASDYIASSGPETVSLVRPVDKSEFVLGLREEAHREKLPIHVGVHEPGLNAAKVKNTLLWINELGEITQRYQKLHLFDVEIKDGPVLKESNSVEGGTEILPPFDTPIGKVGATICFDLRFPEIGIALKRLGADIITYPSAFTVPTGKAHWEVLLRARAIETQSYVIAAAQVGQHNEKRVSYGHSMIVDPWGVVLAELGDTADEPEIATAEIDHELLHKVKTEVPLRRRIDVYPEI
;
A
#
# COMPACT_ATOMS: atom_id res chain seq x y z
N MET A 1 11.70 -6.69 13.57
CA MET A 1 11.01 -5.43 13.91
C MET A 1 11.97 -4.27 14.16
N ALA A 2 12.88 -4.32 15.15
CA ALA A 2 13.82 -3.20 15.39
C ALA A 2 14.69 -2.81 14.17
N HIS A 3 15.21 -3.81 13.44
CA HIS A 3 15.92 -3.57 12.18
C HIS A 3 15.04 -2.84 11.14
N ASN A 4 13.83 -3.32 10.90
CA ASN A 4 12.91 -2.72 9.94
C ASN A 4 12.50 -1.29 10.34
N LEU A 5 12.32 -1.03 11.64
CA LEU A 5 12.09 0.32 12.14
C LEU A 5 13.27 1.24 11.79
N ALA A 6 14.50 0.79 12.04
CA ALA A 6 15.69 1.57 11.71
C ALA A 6 15.79 1.91 10.21
N LEU A 7 15.42 0.95 9.33
CA LEU A 7 15.33 1.19 7.88
C LEU A 7 14.23 2.22 7.56
N CYS A 8 13.05 2.12 8.17
CA CYS A 8 11.98 3.10 7.97
C CYS A 8 12.37 4.50 8.48
N GLN A 9 13.14 4.60 9.56
CA GLN A 9 13.67 5.88 10.04
C GLN A 9 14.65 6.51 9.04
N VAL A 10 15.44 5.71 8.30
CA VAL A 10 16.23 6.20 7.17
C VAL A 10 15.32 6.78 6.09
N LEU A 11 14.24 6.08 5.73
CA LEU A 11 13.27 6.54 4.72
C LEU A 11 12.56 7.82 5.15
N VAL A 12 12.17 7.95 6.42
CA VAL A 12 11.60 9.19 6.99
C VAL A 12 12.57 10.35 6.79
N ARG A 13 13.85 10.19 7.18
CA ARG A 13 14.86 11.24 6.99
C ARG A 13 15.03 11.63 5.53
N LYS A 14 15.09 10.64 4.62
CA LYS A 14 15.19 10.91 3.17
C LYS A 14 13.96 11.68 2.67
N ALA A 15 12.76 11.35 3.14
CA ALA A 15 11.52 12.01 2.74
C ALA A 15 11.45 13.46 3.25
N VAL A 16 11.86 13.71 4.49
CA VAL A 16 11.98 15.07 5.05
C VAL A 16 12.98 15.91 4.26
N GLN A 17 14.15 15.35 3.96
CA GLN A 17 15.18 16.03 3.15
C GLN A 17 14.70 16.37 1.74
N ALA A 18 13.86 15.52 1.15
CA ALA A 18 13.24 15.76 -0.14
C ALA A 18 12.05 16.74 -0.09
N GLY A 19 11.64 17.21 1.09
CA GLY A 19 10.51 18.11 1.26
C GLY A 19 9.15 17.45 1.06
N ALA A 20 9.05 16.13 1.21
CA ALA A 20 7.81 15.38 1.04
C ALA A 20 6.73 15.83 2.05
N LYS A 21 5.47 15.80 1.62
CA LYS A 21 4.31 16.12 2.46
C LYS A 21 3.65 14.92 3.12
N ALA A 22 3.97 13.71 2.65
CA ALA A 22 3.57 12.44 3.21
C ALA A 22 4.56 11.37 2.76
N LEU A 23 4.78 10.34 3.59
CA LEU A 23 5.58 9.17 3.26
C LEU A 23 4.70 7.93 3.12
N PHE A 24 4.91 7.17 2.06
CA PHE A 24 4.23 5.90 1.80
C PHE A 24 5.22 4.75 1.91
N LEU A 25 5.00 3.89 2.90
CA LEU A 25 5.79 2.68 3.15
C LEU A 25 5.04 1.42 2.66
N PRO A 26 5.77 0.34 2.34
CA PRO A 26 5.17 -0.87 1.78
C PRO A 26 4.24 -1.66 2.71
N GLU A 27 3.61 -2.69 2.15
CA GLU A 27 2.91 -3.75 2.90
C GLU A 27 3.90 -4.47 3.82
N ALA A 28 3.43 -4.97 4.98
CA ALA A 28 4.23 -5.80 5.88
C ALA A 28 5.59 -5.17 6.25
N SER A 29 5.61 -3.85 6.45
CA SER A 29 6.84 -3.10 6.79
C SER A 29 7.38 -3.46 8.18
N ASP A 30 6.52 -3.95 9.07
CA ASP A 30 6.90 -4.41 10.40
C ASP A 30 7.73 -5.71 10.35
N TYR A 31 7.30 -6.70 9.57
CA TYR A 31 8.04 -7.94 9.28
C TYR A 31 7.45 -8.75 8.12
N ILE A 32 8.29 -9.56 7.48
CA ILE A 32 7.89 -10.67 6.60
C ILE A 32 8.42 -11.97 7.21
N ALA A 33 7.51 -12.81 7.71
CA ALA A 33 7.86 -14.08 8.34
C ALA A 33 8.08 -15.20 7.31
N SER A 34 8.68 -16.30 7.75
CA SER A 34 8.91 -17.50 6.95
C SER A 34 7.72 -18.46 6.96
N SER A 35 6.77 -18.28 7.89
CA SER A 35 5.58 -19.12 8.01
C SER A 35 4.41 -18.41 8.71
N GLY A 36 3.19 -18.93 8.52
CA GLY A 36 1.99 -18.41 9.20
C GLY A 36 2.06 -18.46 10.74
N PRO A 37 2.49 -19.58 11.37
CA PRO A 37 2.68 -19.61 12.82
C PRO A 37 3.69 -18.57 13.33
N GLU A 38 4.77 -18.34 12.57
CA GLU A 38 5.74 -17.30 12.91
C GLU A 38 5.11 -15.90 12.81
N THR A 39 4.33 -15.61 11.76
CA THR A 39 3.55 -14.37 11.65
C THR A 39 2.69 -14.13 12.90
N VAL A 40 1.92 -15.14 13.32
CA VAL A 40 1.06 -15.05 14.52
C VAL A 40 1.89 -14.83 15.79
N SER A 41 3.09 -15.43 15.90
CA SER A 41 3.95 -15.27 17.08
C SER A 41 4.58 -13.86 17.19
N LEU A 42 4.83 -13.23 16.05
CA LEU A 42 5.49 -11.92 15.96
C LEU A 42 4.52 -10.75 16.14
N VAL A 43 3.23 -10.93 15.83
CA VAL A 43 2.24 -9.85 15.87
C VAL A 43 2.18 -9.19 17.25
N ARG A 44 2.06 -7.87 17.25
CA ARG A 44 1.88 -7.07 18.46
C ARG A 44 0.76 -6.05 18.23
N PRO A 45 -0.11 -5.79 19.22
CA PRO A 45 -0.99 -4.63 19.20
C PRO A 45 -0.23 -3.34 18.90
N VAL A 46 -0.84 -2.39 18.18
CA VAL A 46 -0.18 -1.13 17.77
C VAL A 46 0.33 -0.27 18.92
N ASP A 47 -0.27 -0.38 20.11
CA ASP A 47 0.14 0.29 21.35
C ASP A 47 1.32 -0.40 22.06
N LYS A 48 1.70 -1.61 21.62
CA LYS A 48 2.80 -2.41 22.16
C LYS A 48 3.86 -2.77 21.12
N SER A 49 3.63 -2.41 19.86
CA SER A 49 4.57 -2.66 18.77
C SER A 49 5.63 -1.56 18.75
N GLU A 50 6.86 -1.90 19.11
CA GLU A 50 8.01 -0.97 19.04
C GLU A 50 8.15 -0.34 17.65
N PHE A 51 7.85 -1.11 16.59
CA PHE A 51 7.85 -0.61 15.21
C PHE A 51 6.83 0.52 15.01
N VAL A 52 5.57 0.31 15.42
CA VAL A 52 4.52 1.31 15.24
C VAL A 52 4.73 2.51 16.17
N LEU A 53 5.13 2.28 17.42
CA LEU A 53 5.45 3.35 18.36
C LEU A 53 6.60 4.23 17.85
N GLY A 54 7.66 3.61 17.31
CA GLY A 54 8.77 4.34 16.69
C GLY A 54 8.31 5.18 15.50
N LEU A 55 7.51 4.63 14.58
CA LEU A 55 6.99 5.43 13.45
C LEU A 55 6.08 6.58 13.88
N ARG A 56 5.29 6.41 14.95
CA ARG A 56 4.47 7.49 15.51
C ARG A 56 5.33 8.62 16.07
N GLU A 57 6.42 8.28 16.76
CA GLU A 57 7.39 9.26 17.24
C GLU A 57 8.06 10.01 16.09
N GLU A 58 8.48 9.30 15.04
CA GLU A 58 9.06 9.88 13.83
C GLU A 58 8.09 10.83 13.13
N ALA A 59 6.83 10.40 12.91
CA ALA A 59 5.80 11.21 12.28
C ALA A 59 5.55 12.52 13.05
N HIS A 60 5.49 12.45 14.38
CA HIS A 60 5.33 13.61 15.25
C HIS A 60 6.56 14.54 15.22
N ARG A 61 7.75 13.97 15.36
CA ARG A 61 9.00 14.74 15.45
C ARG A 61 9.29 15.49 14.14
N GLU A 62 9.11 14.82 13.01
CA GLU A 62 9.41 15.37 11.69
C GLU A 62 8.21 16.11 11.05
N LYS A 63 7.03 16.08 11.70
CA LYS A 63 5.77 16.60 11.16
C LYS A 63 5.46 16.04 9.77
N LEU A 64 5.68 14.75 9.60
CA LEU A 64 5.52 14.04 8.33
C LEU A 64 4.49 12.92 8.53
N PRO A 65 3.29 13.02 7.94
CA PRO A 65 2.34 11.91 7.93
C PRO A 65 2.94 10.66 7.25
N ILE A 66 2.65 9.49 7.82
CA ILE A 66 3.17 8.20 7.36
C ILE A 66 2.03 7.24 7.08
N HIS A 67 2.00 6.71 5.87
CA HIS A 67 1.17 5.60 5.43
C HIS A 67 1.98 4.30 5.47
N VAL A 68 1.57 3.29 6.23
CA VAL A 68 2.37 2.07 6.42
C VAL A 68 1.52 0.82 6.55
N GLY A 69 1.91 -0.26 5.86
CA GLY A 69 1.33 -1.59 6.05
C GLY A 69 2.01 -2.35 7.19
N VAL A 70 1.21 -2.90 8.11
CA VAL A 70 1.66 -3.67 9.29
C VAL A 70 0.71 -4.84 9.56
N HIS A 71 1.11 -5.73 10.47
CA HIS A 71 0.24 -6.76 11.00
C HIS A 71 -0.36 -6.34 12.35
N GLU A 72 -1.67 -6.52 12.50
CA GLU A 72 -2.37 -6.36 13.79
C GLU A 72 -2.95 -7.69 14.28
N PRO A 73 -3.17 -7.87 15.59
CA PRO A 73 -3.84 -9.06 16.10
C PRO A 73 -5.23 -9.26 15.46
N GLY A 74 -5.52 -10.49 15.02
CA GLY A 74 -6.82 -10.87 14.49
C GLY A 74 -7.88 -11.04 15.59
N LEU A 75 -9.14 -11.15 15.17
CA LEU A 75 -10.24 -11.56 16.06
C LEU A 75 -10.05 -13.01 16.52
N ASN A 76 -9.51 -13.86 15.65
CA ASN A 76 -9.03 -15.19 15.99
C ASN A 76 -7.55 -15.12 16.37
N ALA A 77 -7.17 -15.62 17.55
CA ALA A 77 -5.78 -15.64 18.02
C ALA A 77 -4.82 -16.45 17.13
N ALA A 78 -5.34 -17.33 16.26
CA ALA A 78 -4.56 -18.06 15.25
C ALA A 78 -4.35 -17.26 13.95
N LYS A 79 -4.89 -16.04 13.85
CA LYS A 79 -4.80 -15.18 12.67
C LYS A 79 -4.37 -13.77 13.03
N VAL A 80 -3.83 -13.09 12.03
CA VAL A 80 -3.50 -11.66 12.08
C VAL A 80 -4.33 -10.90 11.05
N LYS A 81 -4.36 -9.58 11.17
CA LYS A 81 -4.87 -8.66 10.15
C LYS A 81 -3.69 -8.11 9.36
N ASN A 82 -3.88 -7.90 8.07
CA ASN A 82 -2.97 -7.12 7.24
C ASN A 82 -3.58 -5.72 7.15
N THR A 83 -3.04 -4.77 7.92
CA THR A 83 -3.62 -3.44 8.11
C THR A 83 -2.69 -2.36 7.58
N LEU A 84 -3.27 -1.42 6.84
CA LEU A 84 -2.65 -0.16 6.45
C LEU A 84 -3.08 0.93 7.42
N LEU A 85 -2.10 1.59 8.02
CA LEU A 85 -2.28 2.68 8.97
C LEU A 85 -1.94 4.02 8.30
N TRP A 86 -2.76 5.03 8.57
CA TRP A 86 -2.37 6.43 8.38
C TRP A 86 -2.04 7.05 9.74
N ILE A 87 -0.77 7.40 9.91
CA ILE A 87 -0.24 8.10 11.07
C ILE A 87 -0.11 9.58 10.69
N ASN A 88 -0.84 10.47 11.38
CA ASN A 88 -0.80 11.90 11.09
C ASN A 88 0.49 12.56 11.63
N GLU A 89 0.66 13.85 11.36
CA GLU A 89 1.79 14.67 11.83
C GLU A 89 1.85 14.86 13.36
N LEU A 90 0.81 14.43 14.10
CA LEU A 90 0.81 14.40 15.56
C LEU A 90 1.23 13.03 16.12
N GLY A 91 1.56 12.06 15.25
CA GLY A 91 1.86 10.68 15.64
C GLY A 91 0.62 9.87 16.01
N GLU A 92 -0.58 10.29 15.60
CA GLU A 92 -1.84 9.60 15.87
C GLU A 92 -2.25 8.73 14.69
N ILE A 93 -2.69 7.50 14.97
CA ILE A 93 -3.27 6.62 13.96
C ILE A 93 -4.72 7.04 13.73
N THR A 94 -4.96 7.73 12.62
CA THR A 94 -6.28 8.31 12.30
C THR A 94 -7.07 7.50 11.28
N GLN A 95 -6.41 6.62 10.50
CA GLN A 95 -7.08 5.71 9.57
C GLN A 95 -6.48 4.30 9.69
N ARG A 96 -7.33 3.28 9.49
CA ARG A 96 -6.97 1.86 9.52
C ARG A 96 -7.75 1.09 8.46
N TYR A 97 -7.10 0.70 7.38
CA TYR A 97 -7.69 -0.15 6.34
C TYR A 97 -7.19 -1.59 6.49
N GLN A 98 -8.09 -2.57 6.55
CA GLN A 98 -7.73 -3.98 6.56
C GLN A 98 -7.89 -4.58 5.16
N LYS A 99 -6.85 -5.26 4.67
CA LYS A 99 -6.79 -5.90 3.34
C LYS A 99 -8.03 -6.76 3.10
N LEU A 100 -8.74 -6.50 1.99
CA LEU A 100 -9.96 -7.23 1.66
C LEU A 100 -9.65 -8.56 0.97
N HIS A 101 -8.78 -8.52 -0.03
CA HIS A 101 -8.48 -9.70 -0.84
C HIS A 101 -7.18 -10.36 -0.37
N LEU A 102 -7.29 -11.56 0.22
CA LEU A 102 -6.13 -12.33 0.65
C LEU A 102 -5.49 -13.06 -0.53
N PHE A 103 -4.17 -13.12 -0.55
CA PHE A 103 -3.37 -13.78 -1.57
C PHE A 103 -3.36 -15.30 -1.36
N ASP A 104 -4.40 -15.95 -1.88
CA ASP A 104 -4.51 -17.40 -1.97
C ASP A 104 -4.30 -17.84 -3.41
N VAL A 105 -3.08 -18.26 -3.73
CA VAL A 105 -2.68 -18.70 -5.07
C VAL A 105 -2.15 -20.13 -5.02
N GLU A 106 -2.74 -20.97 -5.87
CA GLU A 106 -2.35 -22.36 -6.07
C GLU A 106 -2.04 -22.54 -7.57
N ILE A 107 -0.77 -22.44 -7.93
CA ILE A 107 -0.32 -22.65 -9.32
C ILE A 107 -0.07 -24.14 -9.49
N LYS A 108 -0.71 -24.76 -10.50
CA LYS A 108 -0.45 -26.16 -10.86
C LYS A 108 1.05 -26.35 -11.13
N ASP A 109 1.67 -27.29 -10.43
CA ASP A 109 3.12 -27.55 -10.45
C ASP A 109 4.00 -26.35 -9.99
N GLY A 110 3.42 -25.38 -9.29
CA GLY A 110 4.08 -24.17 -8.80
C GLY A 110 3.91 -23.95 -7.28
N PRO A 111 4.27 -22.76 -6.78
CA PRO A 111 4.14 -22.46 -5.35
C PRO A 111 2.67 -22.38 -4.93
N VAL A 112 2.39 -22.95 -3.75
CA VAL A 112 1.10 -22.80 -3.06
C VAL A 112 1.29 -21.79 -1.94
N LEU A 113 0.65 -20.64 -2.07
CA LEU A 113 0.68 -19.56 -1.09
C LEU A 113 -0.76 -19.30 -0.65
N LYS A 114 -1.06 -19.59 0.63
CA LYS A 114 -2.38 -19.39 1.23
C LYS A 114 -2.26 -18.40 2.38
N GLU A 115 -2.32 -17.10 2.06
CA GLU A 115 -2.32 -16.02 3.06
C GLU A 115 -3.46 -16.20 4.08
N SER A 116 -4.61 -16.73 3.63
CA SER A 116 -5.78 -16.98 4.48
C SER A 116 -5.58 -17.98 5.61
N ASN A 117 -4.51 -18.78 5.59
CA ASN A 117 -4.19 -19.71 6.69
C ASN A 117 -3.82 -18.97 7.99
N SER A 118 -3.21 -17.79 7.87
CA SER A 118 -2.74 -17.00 9.02
C SER A 118 -3.23 -15.56 9.03
N VAL A 119 -3.94 -15.12 7.98
CA VAL A 119 -4.50 -13.76 7.88
C VAL A 119 -6.03 -13.83 7.75
N GLU A 120 -6.74 -12.88 8.35
CA GLU A 120 -8.18 -12.66 8.14
C GLU A 120 -8.43 -11.44 7.25
N GLY A 121 -9.39 -11.57 6.34
CA GLY A 121 -9.78 -10.51 5.40
C GLY A 121 -10.62 -9.43 6.09
N GLY A 122 -10.45 -8.20 5.66
CA GLY A 122 -11.32 -7.09 6.06
C GLY A 122 -12.74 -7.25 5.53
N THR A 123 -13.66 -6.43 6.03
CA THR A 123 -15.10 -6.57 5.77
C THR A 123 -15.73 -5.37 5.10
N GLU A 124 -14.98 -4.30 4.86
CA GLU A 124 -15.52 -3.05 4.30
C GLU A 124 -14.51 -2.27 3.46
N ILE A 125 -15.02 -1.57 2.45
CA ILE A 125 -14.27 -0.53 1.74
C ILE A 125 -14.42 0.76 2.54
N LEU A 126 -13.30 1.35 2.96
CA LEU A 126 -13.33 2.61 3.69
C LEU A 126 -13.43 3.81 2.74
N PRO A 127 -14.19 4.86 3.10
CA PRO A 127 -14.19 6.10 2.35
C PRO A 127 -12.78 6.70 2.24
N PRO A 128 -12.43 7.35 1.12
CA PRO A 128 -11.19 8.12 1.02
C PRO A 128 -11.14 9.22 2.08
N PHE A 129 -9.97 9.43 2.66
CA PHE A 129 -9.76 10.40 3.73
C PHE A 129 -8.90 11.57 3.26
N ASP A 130 -9.13 12.75 3.85
CA ASP A 130 -8.38 13.96 3.51
C ASP A 130 -6.94 13.88 4.05
N THR A 131 -5.99 14.30 3.21
CA THR A 131 -4.57 14.42 3.55
C THR A 131 -4.01 15.74 2.98
N PRO A 132 -2.80 16.16 3.38
CA PRO A 132 -2.17 17.35 2.80
C PRO A 132 -1.93 17.31 1.29
N ILE A 133 -2.05 16.14 0.65
CA ILE A 133 -1.83 15.94 -0.80
C ILE A 133 -3.10 15.53 -1.56
N GLY A 134 -4.27 15.57 -0.91
CA GLY A 134 -5.55 15.19 -1.51
C GLY A 134 -6.24 14.02 -0.81
N LYS A 135 -7.34 13.53 -1.39
CA LYS A 135 -8.13 12.43 -0.83
C LYS A 135 -7.52 11.08 -1.17
N VAL A 136 -7.09 10.34 -0.14
CA VAL A 136 -6.44 9.04 -0.27
C VAL A 136 -7.43 7.91 -0.04
N GLY A 137 -7.58 7.05 -1.05
CA GLY A 137 -8.25 5.75 -0.93
C GLY A 137 -7.23 4.64 -0.66
N ALA A 138 -7.42 3.90 0.43
CA ALA A 138 -6.48 2.88 0.87
C ALA A 138 -6.85 1.48 0.34
N THR A 139 -5.88 0.77 -0.22
CA THR A 139 -5.96 -0.67 -0.55
C THR A 139 -4.61 -1.33 -0.25
N ILE A 140 -4.50 -2.66 -0.35
CA ILE A 140 -3.23 -3.38 -0.13
C ILE A 140 -3.03 -4.47 -1.18
N CYS A 141 -1.90 -4.43 -1.87
CA CYS A 141 -1.34 -5.53 -2.66
C CYS A 141 -2.34 -6.26 -3.57
N PHE A 142 -2.88 -7.40 -3.14
CA PHE A 142 -3.74 -8.23 -3.97
C PHE A 142 -5.07 -7.56 -4.33
N ASP A 143 -5.49 -6.54 -3.57
CA ASP A 143 -6.59 -5.65 -3.93
C ASP A 143 -6.38 -5.01 -5.32
N LEU A 144 -5.12 -4.83 -5.75
CA LEU A 144 -4.76 -4.34 -7.08
C LEU A 144 -5.39 -5.15 -8.22
N ARG A 145 -5.65 -6.45 -8.01
CA ARG A 145 -6.20 -7.31 -9.06
C ARG A 145 -7.70 -7.14 -9.27
N PHE A 146 -8.39 -6.46 -8.36
CA PHE A 146 -9.83 -6.29 -8.37
C PHE A 146 -10.16 -4.84 -8.73
N PRO A 147 -10.51 -4.52 -9.99
CA PRO A 147 -10.80 -3.14 -10.40
C PRO A 147 -11.95 -2.50 -9.59
N GLU A 148 -12.88 -3.31 -9.09
CA GLU A 148 -14.09 -2.88 -8.39
C GLU A 148 -13.80 -2.00 -7.18
N ILE A 149 -12.78 -2.33 -6.38
CA ILE A 149 -12.40 -1.53 -5.21
C ILE A 149 -11.85 -0.17 -5.62
N GLY A 150 -11.05 -0.11 -6.69
CA GLY A 150 -10.52 1.16 -7.22
C GLY A 150 -11.63 2.06 -7.76
N ILE A 151 -12.57 1.47 -8.51
CA ILE A 151 -13.76 2.18 -9.03
C ILE A 151 -14.64 2.67 -7.87
N ALA A 152 -14.83 1.86 -6.82
CA ALA A 152 -15.60 2.25 -5.64
C ALA A 152 -14.95 3.44 -4.91
N LEU A 153 -13.64 3.39 -4.65
CA LEU A 153 -12.89 4.50 -4.04
C LEU A 153 -12.96 5.76 -4.90
N LYS A 154 -12.87 5.64 -6.23
CA LYS A 154 -13.05 6.77 -7.13
C LYS A 154 -14.43 7.41 -7.01
N ARG A 155 -15.49 6.60 -6.99
CA ARG A 155 -16.87 7.10 -6.81
C ARG A 155 -17.05 7.84 -5.50
N LEU A 156 -16.32 7.45 -4.46
CA LEU A 156 -16.27 8.13 -3.17
C LEU A 156 -15.35 9.37 -3.15
N GLY A 157 -14.75 9.72 -4.29
CA GLY A 157 -13.97 10.95 -4.47
C GLY A 157 -12.48 10.82 -4.24
N ALA A 158 -11.90 9.62 -4.36
CA ALA A 158 -10.45 9.45 -4.25
C ALA A 158 -9.71 10.23 -5.36
N ASP A 159 -8.72 11.01 -4.95
CA ASP A 159 -7.74 11.65 -5.83
C ASP A 159 -6.48 10.81 -5.98
N ILE A 160 -6.16 10.04 -4.94
CA ILE A 160 -5.03 9.12 -4.86
C ILE A 160 -5.55 7.76 -4.41
N ILE A 161 -5.08 6.67 -5.02
CA ILE A 161 -5.34 5.29 -4.56
C ILE A 161 -3.99 4.61 -4.28
N THR A 162 -3.87 3.98 -3.10
CA THR A 162 -2.62 3.35 -2.70
C THR A 162 -2.66 1.84 -2.87
N TYR A 163 -1.54 1.25 -3.28
CA TYR A 163 -1.34 -0.21 -3.40
C TYR A 163 0.00 -0.64 -2.77
N PRO A 164 0.27 -0.36 -1.48
CA PRO A 164 1.44 -0.88 -0.79
C PRO A 164 1.50 -2.41 -0.90
N SER A 165 2.66 -2.96 -1.18
CA SER A 165 2.74 -4.34 -1.69
C SER A 165 4.02 -5.09 -1.38
N ALA A 166 3.89 -6.43 -1.30
CA ALA A 166 5.00 -7.38 -1.32
C ALA A 166 4.87 -8.38 -2.48
N PHE A 167 4.74 -7.87 -3.73
CA PHE A 167 4.56 -8.67 -4.94
C PHE A 167 5.67 -9.71 -5.14
N THR A 168 5.32 -10.90 -5.62
CA THR A 168 6.29 -11.94 -5.98
C THR A 168 6.96 -11.62 -7.31
N VAL A 169 8.23 -12.00 -7.48
CA VAL A 169 9.00 -11.66 -8.70
C VAL A 169 8.31 -12.10 -10.01
N PRO A 170 7.78 -13.34 -10.16
CA PRO A 170 7.18 -13.75 -11.44
C PRO A 170 5.93 -12.94 -11.78
N THR A 171 5.08 -12.68 -10.78
CA THR A 171 3.84 -11.91 -11.00
C THR A 171 4.10 -10.42 -11.11
N GLY A 172 5.13 -9.91 -10.44
CA GLY A 172 5.60 -8.53 -10.56
C GLY A 172 6.05 -8.20 -11.97
N LYS A 173 6.96 -9.00 -12.53
CA LYS A 173 7.44 -8.87 -13.92
C LYS A 173 6.32 -8.84 -14.95
N ALA A 174 5.25 -9.61 -14.72
CA ALA A 174 4.16 -9.73 -15.68
C ALA A 174 3.04 -8.70 -15.49
N HIS A 175 2.76 -8.26 -14.27
CA HIS A 175 1.51 -7.57 -13.96
C HIS A 175 1.65 -6.25 -13.20
N TRP A 176 2.77 -5.99 -12.51
CA TRP A 176 2.87 -4.89 -11.56
C TRP A 176 2.59 -3.53 -12.21
N GLU A 177 3.44 -3.11 -13.16
CA GLU A 177 3.28 -1.84 -13.86
C GLU A 177 1.93 -1.75 -14.59
N VAL A 178 1.58 -2.81 -15.34
CA VAL A 178 0.36 -2.84 -16.16
C VAL A 178 -0.88 -2.62 -15.31
N LEU A 179 -0.99 -3.29 -14.16
CA LEU A 179 -2.14 -3.13 -13.27
C LEU A 179 -2.15 -1.75 -12.60
N LEU A 180 -1.02 -1.25 -12.10
CA LEU A 180 -0.96 0.07 -11.46
C LEU A 180 -1.38 1.18 -12.43
N ARG A 181 -0.87 1.14 -13.67
CA ARG A 181 -1.23 2.09 -14.71
C ARG A 181 -2.70 1.95 -15.11
N ALA A 182 -3.21 0.72 -15.22
CA ALA A 182 -4.62 0.50 -15.48
C ALA A 182 -5.51 1.13 -14.39
N ARG A 183 -5.17 0.95 -13.10
CA ARG A 183 -5.91 1.58 -11.99
C ARG A 183 -5.86 3.10 -12.09
N ALA A 184 -4.69 3.69 -12.36
CA ALA A 184 -4.56 5.14 -12.47
C ALA A 184 -5.44 5.71 -13.60
N ILE A 185 -5.43 5.06 -14.76
CA ILE A 185 -6.20 5.47 -15.95
C ILE A 185 -7.71 5.31 -15.72
N GLU A 186 -8.16 4.13 -15.29
CA GLU A 186 -9.59 3.82 -15.20
C GLU A 186 -10.28 4.53 -14.03
N THR A 187 -9.50 4.94 -13.02
CA THR A 187 -9.99 5.75 -11.90
C THR A 187 -9.70 7.24 -12.07
N GLN A 188 -8.86 7.65 -13.03
CA GLN A 188 -8.39 9.04 -13.17
C GLN A 188 -7.93 9.62 -11.84
N SER A 189 -7.07 8.87 -11.18
CA SER A 189 -6.50 9.16 -9.86
C SER A 189 -5.01 8.86 -9.89
N TYR A 190 -4.23 9.54 -9.07
CA TYR A 190 -2.85 9.13 -8.86
C TYR A 190 -2.82 7.76 -8.21
N VAL A 191 -1.83 6.95 -8.55
CA VAL A 191 -1.56 5.68 -7.90
C VAL A 191 -0.20 5.74 -7.23
N ILE A 192 -0.17 5.44 -5.92
CA ILE A 192 1.07 5.36 -5.14
C ILE A 192 1.22 3.93 -4.60
N ALA A 193 2.26 3.24 -5.04
CA ALA A 193 2.48 1.83 -4.72
C ALA A 193 3.89 1.60 -4.18
N ALA A 194 4.06 1.77 -2.87
CA ALA A 194 5.29 1.43 -2.18
C ALA A 194 5.45 -0.10 -2.09
N ALA A 195 6.58 -0.62 -2.52
CA ALA A 195 6.81 -2.05 -2.63
C ALA A 195 7.99 -2.52 -1.77
N GLN A 196 7.82 -3.71 -1.19
CA GLN A 196 8.92 -4.50 -0.66
C GLN A 196 9.84 -4.94 -1.79
N VAL A 197 11.13 -5.09 -1.51
CA VAL A 197 12.16 -5.41 -2.52
C VAL A 197 13.15 -6.44 -1.98
N GLY A 198 13.74 -7.22 -2.88
CA GLY A 198 14.82 -8.14 -2.54
C GLY A 198 14.39 -9.38 -1.76
N GLN A 199 15.39 -10.07 -1.18
CA GLN A 199 15.20 -11.32 -0.46
C GLN A 199 14.90 -11.08 1.02
N HIS A 200 13.78 -11.62 1.49
CA HIS A 200 13.33 -11.52 2.89
C HIS A 200 13.76 -12.72 3.73
N ASN A 201 13.74 -13.91 3.13
CA ASN A 201 14.17 -15.17 3.72
C ASN A 201 14.45 -16.21 2.60
N GLU A 202 14.78 -17.44 2.98
CA GLU A 202 15.10 -18.53 2.02
C GLU A 202 14.00 -18.80 0.99
N LYS A 203 12.73 -18.46 1.28
CA LYS A 203 11.57 -18.81 0.46
C LYS A 203 10.82 -17.59 -0.11
N ARG A 204 11.18 -16.37 0.30
CA ARG A 204 10.43 -15.16 -0.05
C ARG A 204 11.33 -14.07 -0.59
N VAL A 205 11.04 -13.68 -1.83
CA VAL A 205 11.66 -12.56 -2.55
C VAL A 205 10.54 -11.68 -3.10
N SER A 206 10.68 -10.36 -2.96
CA SER A 206 9.75 -9.38 -3.52
C SER A 206 10.30 -8.68 -4.75
N TYR A 207 9.39 -8.28 -5.64
CA TYR A 207 9.72 -7.70 -6.93
C TYR A 207 10.39 -6.32 -6.83
N GLY A 208 10.06 -5.51 -5.82
CA GLY A 208 10.46 -4.10 -5.79
C GLY A 208 9.60 -3.25 -6.73
N HIS A 209 10.23 -2.35 -7.47
CA HIS A 209 9.54 -1.47 -8.42
C HIS A 209 8.49 -0.56 -7.77
N SER A 210 8.77 -0.01 -6.58
CA SER A 210 7.91 1.02 -5.98
C SER A 210 7.65 2.13 -6.99
N MET A 211 6.38 2.53 -7.16
CA MET A 211 5.98 3.34 -8.31
C MET A 211 4.95 4.41 -7.95
N ILE A 212 5.05 5.55 -8.62
CA ILE A 212 4.04 6.62 -8.62
C ILE A 212 3.56 6.82 -10.06
N VAL A 213 2.24 6.76 -10.26
CA VAL A 213 1.59 6.91 -11.57
C VAL A 213 0.59 8.05 -11.53
N ASP A 214 0.57 8.88 -12.57
CA ASP A 214 -0.38 9.99 -12.70
C ASP A 214 -1.78 9.53 -13.18
N PRO A 215 -2.81 10.40 -13.12
CA PRO A 215 -4.16 10.09 -13.58
C PRO A 215 -4.28 9.75 -15.08
N TRP A 216 -3.25 10.00 -15.88
CA TRP A 216 -3.18 9.67 -17.30
C TRP A 216 -2.44 8.35 -17.57
N GLY A 217 -1.90 7.70 -16.52
CA GLY A 217 -1.16 6.46 -16.61
C GLY A 217 0.33 6.64 -16.93
N VAL A 218 0.87 7.85 -16.78
CA VAL A 218 2.31 8.12 -16.89
C VAL A 218 2.99 7.72 -15.58
N VAL A 219 4.06 6.92 -15.67
CA VAL A 219 4.91 6.60 -14.53
C VAL A 219 5.79 7.81 -14.22
N LEU A 220 5.52 8.47 -13.09
CA LEU A 220 6.24 9.67 -12.67
C LEU A 220 7.56 9.34 -11.99
N ALA A 221 7.58 8.25 -11.24
CA ALA A 221 8.78 7.75 -10.58
C ALA A 221 8.68 6.24 -10.35
N GLU A 222 9.82 5.57 -10.42
CA GLU A 222 9.96 4.12 -10.21
C GLU A 222 11.32 3.83 -9.56
N LEU A 223 11.33 2.94 -8.57
CA LEU A 223 12.56 2.39 -7.98
C LEU A 223 12.93 1.03 -8.62
N GLY A 224 14.13 0.53 -8.35
CA GLY A 224 14.59 -0.76 -8.86
C GLY A 224 14.09 -1.99 -8.09
N ASP A 225 14.67 -3.14 -8.43
CA ASP A 225 14.46 -4.45 -7.79
C ASP A 225 15.59 -4.84 -6.81
N THR A 226 16.59 -3.98 -6.66
CA THR A 226 17.70 -4.12 -5.70
C THR A 226 18.10 -2.76 -5.13
N ALA A 227 18.44 -2.72 -3.86
CA ALA A 227 19.07 -1.54 -3.26
C ALA A 227 20.03 -1.95 -2.14
N ASP A 228 21.22 -1.33 -2.11
CA ASP A 228 22.18 -1.50 -1.01
C ASP A 228 21.70 -0.82 0.29
N GLU A 229 20.82 0.17 0.15
CA GLU A 229 20.17 0.89 1.25
C GLU A 229 18.68 1.14 0.94
N PRO A 230 17.82 1.41 1.94
CA PRO A 230 16.43 1.80 1.68
C PRO A 230 16.32 3.08 0.84
N GLU A 231 15.54 3.05 -0.23
CA GLU A 231 15.36 4.16 -1.17
C GLU A 231 13.94 4.73 -1.16
N ILE A 232 13.80 5.99 -1.58
CA ILE A 232 12.50 6.64 -1.82
C ILE A 232 12.44 7.16 -3.25
N ALA A 233 11.23 7.18 -3.80
CA ALA A 233 10.89 7.93 -4.99
C ALA A 233 9.95 9.08 -4.60
N THR A 234 10.07 10.22 -5.29
CA THR A 234 9.26 11.42 -5.03
C THR A 234 8.58 11.88 -6.31
N ALA A 235 7.35 12.35 -6.20
CA ALA A 235 6.62 13.01 -7.27
C ALA A 235 5.74 14.12 -6.69
N GLU A 236 5.41 15.11 -7.50
CA GLU A 236 4.45 16.16 -7.16
C GLU A 236 3.03 15.71 -7.53
N ILE A 237 2.07 15.97 -6.63
CA ILE A 237 0.66 15.72 -6.88
C ILE A 237 0.03 16.99 -7.43
N ASP A 238 -0.19 17.03 -8.75
CA ASP A 238 -0.83 18.14 -9.43
C ASP A 238 -2.36 17.96 -9.44
N HIS A 239 -3.05 18.81 -8.68
CA HIS A 239 -4.51 18.86 -8.60
C HIS A 239 -5.18 19.48 -9.84
N GLU A 240 -4.48 20.35 -10.58
CA GLU A 240 -4.96 20.89 -11.85
C GLU A 240 -4.97 19.78 -12.90
N LEU A 241 -3.95 18.92 -12.95
CA LEU A 241 -3.93 17.74 -13.80
C LEU A 241 -5.10 16.80 -13.51
N LEU A 242 -5.37 16.53 -12.22
CA LEU A 242 -6.54 15.73 -11.81
C LEU A 242 -7.85 16.33 -12.35
N HIS A 243 -8.03 17.64 -12.21
CA HIS A 243 -9.22 18.32 -12.70
C HIS A 243 -9.31 18.28 -14.23
N LYS A 244 -8.19 18.52 -14.91
CA LYS A 244 -8.08 18.51 -16.37
C LYS A 244 -8.43 17.15 -16.95
N VAL A 245 -7.81 16.07 -16.47
CA VAL A 245 -8.06 14.70 -16.97
C VAL A 245 -9.52 14.31 -16.81
N LYS A 246 -10.12 14.57 -15.63
CA LYS A 246 -11.53 14.27 -15.35
C LYS A 246 -12.49 15.10 -16.23
N THR A 247 -12.09 16.31 -16.62
CA THR A 247 -12.90 17.22 -17.45
C THR A 247 -12.79 16.94 -18.94
N GLU A 248 -11.58 16.69 -19.44
CA GLU A 248 -11.31 16.45 -20.87
C GLU A 248 -11.72 15.04 -21.31
N VAL A 249 -11.59 14.04 -20.43
CA VAL A 249 -12.01 12.65 -20.69
C VAL A 249 -12.97 12.17 -19.60
N PRO A 250 -14.23 12.63 -19.57
CA PRO A 250 -15.15 12.24 -18.52
C PRO A 250 -15.56 10.76 -18.67
N LEU A 251 -15.18 9.93 -17.71
CA LEU A 251 -15.55 8.51 -17.68
C LEU A 251 -17.02 8.36 -17.24
N ARG A 252 -17.91 8.10 -18.21
CA ARG A 252 -19.36 7.95 -17.97
C ARG A 252 -19.77 6.49 -18.02
N ARG A 253 -20.06 5.91 -16.85
CA ARG A 253 -20.52 4.52 -16.73
C ARG A 253 -21.98 4.35 -17.17
N ARG A 254 -22.27 3.31 -17.95
CA ARG A 254 -23.63 2.97 -18.42
C ARG A 254 -24.39 2.17 -17.36
N ILE A 255 -24.84 2.86 -16.31
CA ILE A 255 -25.61 2.27 -15.20
C ILE A 255 -26.97 1.70 -15.64
N ASP A 256 -27.47 2.12 -16.80
CA ASP A 256 -28.66 1.58 -17.45
C ASP A 256 -28.44 0.18 -18.05
N VAL A 257 -27.19 -0.17 -18.38
CA VAL A 257 -26.84 -1.46 -19.01
C VAL A 257 -26.28 -2.45 -17.98
N TYR A 258 -25.44 -1.99 -17.05
CA TYR A 258 -24.79 -2.84 -16.06
C TYR A 258 -24.84 -2.23 -14.66
N PRO A 259 -26.02 -2.02 -14.05
CA PRO A 259 -26.17 -1.25 -12.81
C PRO A 259 -25.28 -1.73 -11.66
N GLU A 260 -25.07 -3.05 -11.56
CA GLU A 260 -24.40 -3.74 -10.44
C GLU A 260 -22.88 -3.87 -10.55
N ILE A 261 -22.27 -3.50 -11.70
CA ILE A 261 -20.80 -3.46 -11.89
C ILE A 261 -20.27 -2.04 -11.58
#